data_AF-A0A3B9L7J3-F1
#
_entry.id   AF-A0A3B9L7J3-F1
#
_cell.length_a   1.000
_cell.length_b   1.000
_cell.length_c   1.000
_cell.angle_alpha   90.00
_cell.angle_beta   90.00
_cell.angle_gamma   90.00
#
_symmetry.space_group_name_H-M   'P 1'
#
loop_
_entity.id
_entity.type
_entity.pdbx_description
1 polymer ?
#
loop_
_entity_poly.entity_id
_entity_poly.type
_entity_poly.pdbx_seq_one_letter_code
_entity_poly.pdbx_strand_id
1 'polypeptide(L)'
;MPVVALTGGIGCGKSEACRIFTELGVPVVDLDKISHQLTSAGASLVQTIAQTFGDRYVTAEGAMDRALMRELVFSNVAARERLNAILHPAIYQQAIAQLKLNQSATYQILAIPL
;
A
#
# COMPACT_ATOMS: atom_id res chain seq x y z
N MET A 1 17.04 11.79 -8.55
CA MET A 1 15.77 12.46 -8.89
C MET A 1 15.02 12.79 -7.60
N PRO A 2 14.50 14.02 -7.43
CA PRO A 2 13.71 14.41 -6.25
C PRO A 2 12.41 13.61 -6.12
N VAL A 3 12.06 13.27 -4.87
CA VAL A 3 10.79 12.64 -4.51
C VAL A 3 9.99 13.63 -3.67
N VAL A 4 8.79 13.98 -4.12
CA VAL A 4 7.88 14.86 -3.39
C VAL A 4 6.83 13.99 -2.71
N ALA A 5 6.78 14.03 -1.39
CA ALA A 5 5.76 13.33 -0.63
C ALA A 5 4.43 14.08 -0.71
N LEU A 6 3.39 13.41 -1.20
CA LEU A 6 2.02 13.90 -1.21
C LEU A 6 1.22 13.17 -0.14
N THR A 7 0.72 13.91 0.83
CA THR A 7 -0.09 13.39 1.92
C THR A 7 -1.28 14.30 2.18
N GLY A 8 -2.23 13.84 3.00
CA GLY A 8 -3.41 14.61 3.34
C GLY A 8 -4.49 13.76 3.99
N GLY A 9 -5.30 14.40 4.84
CA GLY A 9 -6.31 13.72 5.64
C GLY A 9 -7.43 13.10 4.80
N ILE A 10 -8.29 12.32 5.45
CA ILE A 10 -9.45 11.69 4.80
C ILE A 10 -10.29 12.76 4.10
N GLY A 11 -10.61 12.53 2.82
CA GLY A 11 -11.47 13.42 2.04
C GLY A 11 -10.80 14.69 1.50
N CYS A 12 -9.49 14.88 1.68
CA CYS A 12 -8.80 16.11 1.23
C CYS A 12 -8.53 16.17 -0.29
N GLY A 13 -8.93 15.15 -1.06
CA GLY A 13 -8.67 15.09 -2.50
C GLY A 13 -7.27 14.58 -2.90
N LYS A 14 -6.52 13.87 -2.04
CA LYS A 14 -5.20 13.28 -2.39
C LYS A 14 -5.23 12.49 -3.70
N SER A 15 -6.23 11.64 -3.88
CA SER A 15 -6.36 10.82 -5.10
C SER A 15 -6.56 11.67 -6.35
N GLU A 16 -7.26 12.81 -6.22
CA GLU A 16 -7.48 13.74 -7.32
C GLU A 16 -6.19 14.51 -7.65
N ALA A 17 -5.45 14.95 -6.63
CA ALA A 17 -4.12 15.53 -6.85
C ALA A 17 -3.16 14.54 -7.55
N CYS A 18 -3.15 13.26 -7.13
CA CYS A 18 -2.39 12.20 -7.80
C CYS A 18 -2.80 12.05 -9.28
N ARG A 19 -4.10 12.10 -9.59
CA ARG A 19 -4.63 12.02 -10.96
C ARG A 19 -4.09 13.17 -11.81
N ILE A 20 -4.18 14.39 -11.30
CA ILE A 20 -3.70 15.60 -11.99
C ILE A 20 -2.19 15.52 -12.27
N PHE A 21 -1.37 15.12 -11.30
CA PHE A 21 0.08 14.92 -11.53
C PHE A 21 0.36 13.89 -12.62
N THR A 22 -0.37 12.77 -12.60
CA THR A 22 -0.25 11.73 -13.63
C THR A 22 -0.57 12.28 -15.02
N GLU A 23 -1.63 13.10 -15.15
CA GLU A 23 -2.04 13.74 -16.42
C GLU A 23 -1.01 14.76 -16.92
N LEU A 24 -0.27 15.39 -16.03
CA LEU A 24 0.86 16.27 -16.34
C LEU A 24 2.15 15.50 -16.69
N GLY A 25 2.10 14.17 -16.76
CA GLY A 25 3.26 13.33 -17.06
C GLY A 25 4.22 13.14 -15.90
N VAL A 26 3.81 13.49 -14.67
CA VAL A 26 4.61 13.28 -13.46
C VAL A 26 4.33 11.88 -12.92
N PRO A 27 5.35 11.02 -12.77
CA PRO A 27 5.15 9.69 -12.21
C PRO A 27 4.67 9.75 -10.77
N VAL A 28 3.68 8.91 -10.44
CA VAL A 28 3.12 8.79 -9.09
C VAL A 28 3.31 7.37 -8.58
N VAL A 29 3.99 7.22 -7.45
CA VAL A 29 4.09 5.99 -6.68
C VAL A 29 3.13 6.08 -5.50
N ASP A 30 2.10 5.23 -5.47
CA ASP A 30 1.01 5.30 -4.49
C ASP A 30 1.08 4.11 -3.52
N LEU A 31 1.32 4.40 -2.24
CA LEU A 31 1.46 3.38 -1.21
C LEU A 31 0.16 2.61 -0.95
N ASP A 32 -1.01 3.24 -1.14
CA ASP A 32 -2.31 2.56 -1.00
C ASP A 32 -2.45 1.50 -2.11
N LYS A 33 -2.13 1.87 -3.36
CA LYS A 33 -2.15 0.94 -4.49
C LYS A 33 -1.15 -0.21 -4.31
N ILE A 34 0.06 0.09 -3.83
CA ILE A 34 1.06 -0.94 -3.51
C ILE A 34 0.54 -1.90 -2.44
N SER A 35 -0.04 -1.39 -1.35
CA SER A 35 -0.66 -2.22 -0.32
C SER A 35 -1.74 -3.13 -0.90
N HIS A 36 -2.60 -2.59 -1.78
CA HIS A 36 -3.62 -3.37 -2.49
C HIS A 36 -3.02 -4.49 -3.35
N GLN A 37 -2.00 -4.20 -4.14
CA GLN A 37 -1.32 -5.19 -4.99
C GLN A 37 -0.61 -6.28 -4.17
N LEU A 38 0.04 -5.90 -3.08
CA LEU A 38 0.77 -6.85 -2.24
C LEU A 38 -0.16 -7.79 -1.45
N THR A 39 -1.45 -7.49 -1.38
CA THR A 39 -2.45 -8.29 -0.65
C THR A 39 -3.58 -8.80 -1.54
N SER A 40 -3.43 -8.70 -2.87
CA SER A 40 -4.37 -9.25 -3.84
C SER A 40 -4.20 -10.75 -4.00
N ALA A 41 -5.16 -11.39 -4.68
CA ALA A 41 -5.14 -12.81 -5.01
C ALA A 41 -3.78 -13.24 -5.59
N GLY A 42 -3.20 -14.29 -5.02
CA GLY A 42 -1.94 -14.86 -5.48
C GLY A 42 -0.67 -14.09 -5.08
N ALA A 43 -0.78 -12.99 -4.34
CA ALA A 43 0.40 -12.30 -3.81
C ALA A 43 1.06 -13.11 -2.69
N SER A 44 2.40 -13.20 -2.71
CA SER A 44 3.17 -13.98 -1.74
C SER A 44 2.93 -13.55 -0.29
N LEU A 45 2.63 -12.27 -0.07
CA LEU A 45 2.36 -11.72 1.26
C LEU A 45 1.08 -12.29 1.89
N VAL A 46 0.11 -12.74 1.07
CA VAL A 46 -1.14 -13.34 1.56
C VAL A 46 -0.88 -14.65 2.29
N GLN A 47 0.11 -15.44 1.85
CA GLN A 47 0.51 -16.68 2.56
C GLN A 47 1.08 -16.36 3.95
N THR A 48 1.93 -15.33 4.05
CA THR A 48 2.47 -14.88 5.35
C THR A 48 1.36 -14.38 6.27
N ILE A 49 0.35 -13.69 5.71
CA ILE A 49 -0.83 -13.23 6.45
C ILE A 49 -1.64 -14.44 6.95
N ALA A 50 -1.90 -15.44 6.09
CA ALA A 50 -2.60 -16.67 6.45
C ALA A 50 -1.90 -17.41 7.60
N GLN A 51 -0.57 -17.56 7.51
CA GLN A 51 0.23 -18.22 8.55
C GLN A 51 0.20 -17.46 9.89
N THR A 52 0.13 -16.13 9.85
CA THR A 52 0.20 -15.29 11.06
C THR A 52 -1.16 -15.11 11.74
N PHE A 53 -2.22 -14.95 10.95
CA PHE A 53 -3.56 -14.60 11.44
C PHE A 53 -4.60 -15.72 11.30
N GLY A 54 -4.31 -16.73 10.47
CA GLY A 54 -5.19 -17.83 10.14
C GLY A 54 -5.90 -17.65 8.79
N ASP A 55 -6.26 -18.77 8.17
CA ASP A 55 -6.87 -18.82 6.83
C ASP A 55 -8.20 -18.07 6.73
N ARG A 56 -8.90 -17.84 7.86
CA ARG A 56 -10.14 -17.05 7.89
C ARG A 56 -9.98 -15.60 7.43
N TYR A 57 -8.74 -15.09 7.38
CA TYR A 57 -8.43 -13.74 6.90
C TYR A 57 -8.00 -13.71 5.42
N VAL A 58 -8.16 -14.82 4.72
CA VAL A 58 -7.92 -14.94 3.29
C VAL A 58 -9.23 -15.33 2.61
N THR A 59 -9.58 -14.64 1.54
CA THR A 59 -10.78 -14.94 0.74
C THR A 59 -10.60 -16.24 -0.04
N ALA A 60 -11.69 -16.80 -0.58
CA ALA A 60 -11.63 -18.00 -1.39
C ALA A 60 -10.74 -17.85 -2.64
N GLU A 61 -10.59 -16.62 -3.13
CA GLU A 61 -9.76 -16.24 -4.27
C GLU A 61 -8.27 -16.09 -3.89
N GLY A 62 -7.91 -16.30 -2.61
CA GLY A 62 -6.53 -16.20 -2.13
C GLY A 62 -6.04 -14.75 -1.97
N ALA A 63 -6.96 -13.79 -1.75
CA ALA A 63 -6.63 -12.41 -1.39
C ALA A 63 -6.80 -12.19 0.12
N MET A 64 -6.21 -11.14 0.69
CA MET A 64 -6.50 -10.78 2.08
C MET A 64 -7.94 -10.25 2.21
N ASP A 65 -8.71 -10.79 3.17
CA ASP A 65 -9.99 -10.20 3.56
C ASP A 65 -9.75 -8.88 4.32
N ARG A 66 -9.83 -7.78 3.57
CA ARG A 66 -9.61 -6.43 4.11
C ARG A 66 -10.66 -5.99 5.11
N ALA A 67 -11.88 -6.50 5.02
CA ALA A 67 -12.95 -6.12 5.95
C ALA A 67 -12.70 -6.77 7.31
N LEU A 68 -12.51 -8.09 7.34
CA LEU A 68 -12.20 -8.83 8.55
C LEU A 68 -10.87 -8.40 9.17
N MET A 69 -9.84 -8.19 8.35
CA MET A 69 -8.56 -7.73 8.84
C MET A 69 -8.66 -6.33 9.46
N ARG A 70 -9.42 -5.41 8.84
CA ARG A 70 -9.64 -4.06 9.38
C ARG A 70 -10.32 -4.12 10.76
N GLU A 71 -11.35 -4.95 10.91
CA GLU A 71 -12.08 -5.10 12.17
C GLU A 71 -11.16 -5.62 13.29
N LEU A 72 -10.31 -6.60 12.97
CA LEU A 72 -9.30 -7.12 13.90
C LEU A 72 -8.29 -6.06 14.33
N VAL A 73 -7.66 -5.36 13.37
CA VAL A 73 -6.58 -4.40 13.69
C VAL A 73 -7.11 -3.10 14.30
N PHE A 74 -8.41 -2.80 14.14
CA PHE A 74 -9.05 -1.68 14.82
C PHE A 74 -9.29 -1.97 16.30
N SER A 75 -9.65 -3.21 16.65
CA SER A 75 -9.94 -3.63 18.02
C SER A 75 -8.73 -4.19 18.78
N ASN A 76 -7.65 -4.55 18.09
CA ASN A 76 -6.47 -5.19 18.69
C ASN A 76 -5.15 -4.55 18.22
N VAL A 77 -4.52 -3.79 19.13
CA VAL A 77 -3.25 -3.09 18.86
C VAL A 77 -2.12 -4.07 18.52
N ALA A 78 -2.01 -5.20 19.21
CA ALA A 78 -0.98 -6.20 18.94
C ALA A 78 -1.17 -6.90 17.59
N ALA A 79 -2.41 -7.04 17.12
CA ALA A 79 -2.70 -7.53 15.77
C ALA A 79 -2.31 -6.49 14.71
N ARG A 80 -2.62 -5.21 14.97
CA ARG A 80 -2.22 -4.09 14.11
C ARG A 80 -0.71 -4.01 13.94
N GLU A 81 0.04 -4.10 15.03
CA GLU A 81 1.51 -4.08 15.00
C GLU A 81 2.09 -5.27 14.23
N ARG A 82 1.54 -6.47 14.43
CA ARG A 82 1.93 -7.67 13.66
C ARG A 82 1.66 -7.51 12.17
N LEU A 83 0.49 -6.97 11.79
CA LEU A 83 0.15 -6.76 10.39
C LEU A 83 1.10 -5.71 9.78
N ASN A 84 1.34 -4.63 10.49
CA ASN A 84 2.25 -3.57 10.09
C ASN A 84 3.68 -4.10 9.91
N ALA A 85 4.16 -4.97 10.79
CA ALA A 85 5.49 -5.60 10.66
C ALA A 85 5.64 -6.45 9.39
N ILE A 86 4.55 -7.02 8.87
CA ILE A 86 4.52 -7.76 7.60
C ILE A 86 4.43 -6.78 6.42
N LEU A 87 3.51 -5.82 6.48
CA LEU A 87 3.19 -4.94 5.35
C LEU A 87 4.25 -3.86 5.11
N HIS A 88 4.75 -3.17 6.14
CA HIS A 88 5.64 -2.02 5.95
C HIS A 88 6.93 -2.36 5.19
N PRO A 89 7.67 -3.45 5.52
CA PRO A 89 8.87 -3.80 4.76
C PRO A 89 8.57 -4.11 3.29
N ALA A 90 7.48 -4.83 3.03
CA ALA A 90 7.08 -5.19 1.67
C ALA A 90 6.65 -3.97 0.84
N ILE A 91 5.83 -3.08 1.43
CA ILE A 91 5.41 -1.82 0.80
C ILE A 91 6.63 -0.94 0.53
N TYR A 92 7.55 -0.82 1.49
CA TYR A 92 8.76 -0.02 1.33
C TYR A 92 9.63 -0.54 0.17
N GLN A 93 9.90 -1.85 0.13
CA GLN A 93 10.69 -2.46 -0.95
C GLN A 93 10.05 -2.20 -2.31
N GLN A 94 8.73 -2.39 -2.43
CA GLN A 94 8.02 -2.17 -3.68
C GLN A 94 7.98 -0.69 -4.08
N ALA A 95 7.81 0.22 -3.12
CA ALA A 95 7.86 1.66 -3.38
C ALA A 95 9.23 2.07 -3.91
N ILE A 96 10.32 1.62 -3.27
CA ILE A 96 11.69 1.88 -3.74
C ILE A 96 11.92 1.30 -5.14
N ALA A 97 11.41 0.10 -5.43
CA ALA A 97 11.51 -0.49 -6.77
C ALA A 97 10.81 0.38 -7.82
N GLN A 98 9.57 0.84 -7.56
CA GLN A 98 8.84 1.71 -8.48
C GLN A 98 9.51 3.08 -8.66
N LEU A 99 9.98 3.70 -7.57
CA LEU A 99 10.69 4.99 -7.63
C LEU A 99 11.96 4.92 -8.48
N LYS A 100 12.62 3.75 -8.55
CA LYS A 100 13.81 3.52 -9.39
C LYS A 100 13.49 3.38 -10.88
N LEU A 101 12.26 3.06 -11.27
CA LEU A 101 11.86 2.96 -12.68
C LEU A 101 11.70 4.32 -13.33
N ASN A 102 11.44 5.37 -12.55
CA ASN A 102 11.08 6.70 -13.03
C ASN A 102 12.28 7.65 -13.21
N GLN A 103 13.52 7.14 -13.30
CA GLN A 103 14.74 7.95 -13.25
C GLN A 103 14.88 9.03 -14.33
N SER A 104 14.14 8.95 -15.43
CA SER A 104 14.12 9.93 -16.51
C SER A 104 13.25 11.16 -16.23
N ALA A 105 12.38 11.14 -15.22
CA ALA A 105 11.53 12.28 -14.88
C ALA A 105 12.30 13.37 -14.13
N THR A 106 11.82 14.61 -14.20
CA THR A 106 12.40 15.74 -13.46
C THR A 106 12.17 15.60 -11.95
N TYR A 107 11.00 15.08 -11.56
CA TYR A 107 10.61 14.73 -10.20
C TYR A 107 9.51 13.67 -10.23
N GLN A 108 9.22 13.08 -9.09
CA GLN A 108 8.12 12.12 -8.93
C GLN A 108 7.38 12.33 -7.61
N ILE A 109 6.13 11.89 -7.57
CA ILE A 109 5.27 11.96 -6.40
C ILE A 109 5.28 10.61 -5.67
N LEU A 110 5.46 10.65 -4.35
CA LEU A 110 5.20 9.52 -3.46
C LEU A 110 3.94 9.83 -2.65
N ALA A 111 2.82 9.18 -2.97
CA ALA A 111 1.57 9.37 -2.26
C ALA A 111 1.52 8.51 -1.00
N ILE A 112 1.48 9.14 0.17
CA ILE A 112 1.53 8.50 1.49
C ILE A 112 0.18 8.73 2.19
N PRO A 113 -0.57 7.65 2.53
CA PRO A 113 -1.80 7.77 3.32
C PRO A 113 -1.52 8.25 4.75
N LEU A 114 -2.49 8.97 5.33
CA LEU A 114 -2.55 9.34 6.76
C LEU A 114 -3.49 8.41 7.52
#